data_AF-A0AAV5YQ28-F1
#
_entry.id   AF-A0AAV5YQ28-F1
#
_cell.length_a   1.000
_cell.length_b   1.000
_cell.length_c   1.000
_cell.angle_alpha   90.00
_cell.angle_beta   90.00
_cell.angle_gamma   90.00
#
_symmetry.space_group_name_H-M   'P 1'
#
loop_
_entity.id
_entity.type
_entity.pdbx_description
1 polymer ?
#
loop_
_entity_poly.entity_id
_entity_poly.type
_entity_poly.pdbx_seq_one_letter_code
_entity_poly.pdbx_strand_id
1 'polypeptide(L)'
;MTAPREPGADRLETLDPEALRRHQWARLSALAETTVPANAFVTARWKRAGLAEARDLRSWDDFHQLPLTRKSELMEDQAAHPPFGTNLSYPLDRYVRVHQTSGTTGTPLRWLDTQASWDWWARCWTSVLRGAGLGPGDRVFFPFSFGLFV
;
A
#
# COMPACT_ATOMS: atom_id res chain seq x y z
N MET A 1 -25.56 -7.03 -22.57
CA MET A 1 -24.56 -8.00 -23.03
C MET A 1 -23.29 -7.73 -22.25
N THR A 2 -23.02 -8.50 -21.18
CA THR A 2 -21.83 -8.34 -20.34
C THR A 2 -20.60 -8.75 -21.15
N ALA A 3 -19.61 -7.87 -21.24
CA ALA A 3 -18.36 -8.17 -21.92
C ALA A 3 -17.68 -9.39 -21.26
N PRO A 4 -17.06 -10.30 -22.05
CA PRO A 4 -16.34 -11.44 -21.49
C PRO A 4 -15.17 -10.96 -20.62
N ARG A 5 -15.04 -11.52 -19.41
CA ARG A 5 -13.98 -11.17 -18.46
C ARG A 5 -12.65 -11.81 -18.88
N GLU A 6 -11.57 -11.03 -18.79
CA GLU A 6 -10.20 -11.45 -19.13
C GLU A 6 -9.58 -12.38 -18.07
N PRO A 7 -8.75 -13.39 -18.43
CA PRO A 7 -8.49 -14.58 -17.61
C PRO A 7 -7.55 -14.42 -16.40
N GLY A 8 -7.07 -13.20 -16.09
CA GLY A 8 -6.00 -12.99 -15.11
C GLY A 8 -6.45 -12.47 -13.73
N ALA A 9 -7.36 -11.50 -13.70
CA ALA A 9 -7.87 -10.92 -12.45
C ALA A 9 -8.98 -11.79 -11.82
N ASP A 10 -9.69 -12.55 -12.65
CA ASP A 10 -10.82 -13.41 -12.28
C ASP A 10 -10.48 -14.54 -11.31
N ARG A 11 -9.22 -14.96 -11.24
CA ARG A 11 -8.84 -16.13 -10.45
C ARG A 11 -8.73 -15.84 -8.96
N LEU A 12 -8.31 -14.63 -8.56
CA LEU A 12 -8.19 -14.28 -7.14
C LEU A 12 -9.54 -14.00 -6.48
N GLU A 13 -10.47 -13.37 -7.21
CA GLU A 13 -11.80 -13.02 -6.73
C GLU A 13 -12.68 -14.25 -6.45
N THR A 14 -12.31 -15.40 -7.01
CA THR A 14 -13.08 -16.66 -6.94
C THR A 14 -12.35 -17.77 -6.21
N LEU A 15 -11.19 -17.48 -5.59
CA LEU A 15 -10.49 -18.47 -4.75
C LEU A 15 -11.37 -18.90 -3.58
N ASP A 16 -11.29 -20.19 -3.22
CA ASP A 16 -11.80 -20.63 -1.94
C ASP A 16 -11.08 -19.89 -0.78
N PRO A 17 -11.74 -19.70 0.37
CA PRO A 17 -11.17 -18.91 1.46
C PRO A 17 -9.80 -19.38 1.94
N GLU A 18 -9.53 -20.68 1.88
CA GLU A 18 -8.30 -21.28 2.38
C GLU A 18 -7.14 -21.08 1.37
N ALA A 19 -7.42 -21.22 0.08
CA ALA A 19 -6.50 -20.83 -0.99
C ALA A 19 -6.18 -19.33 -0.96
N LEU A 20 -7.19 -18.48 -0.73
CA LEU A 20 -6.99 -17.04 -0.58
C LEU A 20 -6.11 -16.72 0.62
N ARG A 21 -6.37 -17.36 1.77
CA ARG A 21 -5.57 -17.17 3.00
C ARG A 21 -4.11 -17.58 2.79
N ARG A 22 -3.84 -18.69 2.11
CA ARG A 22 -2.47 -19.08 1.73
C ARG A 22 -1.81 -18.08 0.80
N HIS A 23 -2.54 -17.56 -0.19
CA HIS A 23 -2.03 -16.53 -1.09
C HIS A 23 -1.65 -15.25 -0.34
N GLN A 24 -2.52 -14.79 0.57
CA GLN A 24 -2.27 -13.62 1.41
C GLN A 24 -1.05 -13.82 2.31
N TRP A 25 -0.92 -15.00 2.93
CA TRP A 25 0.24 -15.33 3.76
C TRP A 25 1.55 -15.28 2.97
N ALA A 26 1.59 -15.88 1.77
CA ALA A 26 2.76 -15.85 0.91
C ALA A 26 3.14 -14.42 0.50
N ARG A 27 2.14 -13.58 0.17
CA ARG A 27 2.35 -12.17 -0.18
C ARG A 27 2.86 -11.35 1.01
N LEU A 28 2.29 -11.55 2.20
CA LEU A 28 2.69 -10.89 3.43
C LEU A 28 4.13 -11.26 3.81
N SER A 29 4.49 -12.54 3.74
CA SER A 29 5.84 -13.03 4.06
C SER A 29 6.88 -12.40 3.14
N ALA A 30 6.65 -12.41 1.82
CA ALA A 30 7.54 -11.77 0.86
C ALA A 30 7.65 -10.25 1.04
N LEU A 31 6.55 -9.59 1.45
CA LEU A 31 6.56 -8.17 1.77
C LEU A 31 7.40 -7.89 3.03
N ALA A 32 7.29 -8.73 4.06
CA ALA A 32 8.07 -8.59 5.29
C ALA A 32 9.58 -8.73 5.03
N GLU A 33 9.98 -9.73 4.24
CA GLU A 33 11.39 -9.98 3.86
C GLU A 33 12.06 -8.76 3.20
N THR A 34 11.30 -7.98 2.44
CA THR A 34 11.82 -6.81 1.72
C THR A 34 11.65 -5.52 2.53
N THR A 35 10.56 -5.38 3.27
CA THR A 35 10.21 -4.12 3.97
C THR A 35 10.92 -3.98 5.30
N VAL A 36 10.94 -5.04 6.12
CA VAL A 36 11.53 -4.99 7.47
C VAL A 36 13.00 -4.58 7.47
N PRO A 37 13.88 -5.09 6.58
CA PRO A 37 15.27 -4.63 6.56
C PRO A 37 15.48 -3.26 5.91
N ALA A 38 14.54 -2.78 5.07
CA ALA A 38 14.73 -1.58 4.25
C ALA A 38 14.00 -0.34 4.78
N ASN A 39 13.01 -0.48 5.65
CA ASN A 39 12.16 0.61 6.13
C ASN A 39 12.31 0.82 7.64
N ALA A 40 13.09 1.82 8.02
CA ALA A 40 13.45 2.08 9.41
C ALA A 40 12.24 2.33 10.33
N PHE A 41 11.20 3.02 9.83
CA PHE A 41 9.96 3.24 10.58
C PHE A 41 9.27 1.90 10.91
N VAL A 42 9.12 1.02 9.92
CA VAL A 42 8.50 -0.30 10.09
C VAL A 42 9.35 -1.18 11.01
N THR A 43 10.67 -1.24 10.80
CA THR A 43 11.58 -2.05 11.63
C THR A 43 11.48 -1.67 13.11
N ALA A 44 11.50 -0.36 13.41
CA ALA A 44 11.45 0.12 14.79
C ALA A 44 10.14 -0.28 15.49
N ARG A 45 9.02 -0.27 14.75
CA ARG A 45 7.71 -0.67 15.29
C ARG A 45 7.62 -2.17 15.54
N TRP A 46 8.06 -2.97 14.57
CA TRP A 46 8.00 -4.43 14.69
C TRP A 46 8.91 -4.91 15.84
N LYS A 47 10.10 -4.31 16.00
CA LYS A 47 10.99 -4.57 17.14
C LYS A 47 10.33 -4.33 18.50
N ARG A 48 9.53 -3.25 18.64
CA ARG A 48 8.80 -2.98 19.89
C ARG A 48 7.72 -4.02 20.20
N ALA A 49 7.24 -4.73 19.18
CA ALA A 49 6.30 -5.84 19.32
C ALA A 49 6.99 -7.22 19.43
N GLY A 50 8.32 -7.26 19.54
CA GLY A 50 9.07 -8.50 19.69
C GLY A 50 9.39 -9.22 18.37
N LEU A 51 9.13 -8.59 17.22
CA LEU A 51 9.40 -9.14 15.88
C LEU A 51 10.50 -8.31 15.22
N ALA A 52 11.77 -8.67 15.41
CA ALA A 52 12.89 -7.84 14.98
C ALA A 52 13.27 -8.04 13.50
N GLU A 53 12.98 -9.22 12.97
CA GLU A 53 13.34 -9.65 11.62
C GLU A 53 12.14 -10.27 10.91
N ALA A 54 12.15 -10.30 9.57
CA ALA A 54 11.07 -10.88 8.79
C ALA A 54 10.78 -12.34 9.15
N ARG A 55 11.82 -13.11 9.53
CA ARG A 55 11.70 -14.51 9.96
C ARG A 55 10.93 -14.71 11.26
N ASP A 56 10.74 -13.65 12.05
CA ASP A 56 10.00 -13.73 13.31
C ASP A 56 8.48 -13.82 13.04
N LEU A 57 8.02 -13.35 11.87
CA LEU A 57 6.63 -13.48 11.42
C LEU A 57 6.39 -14.89 10.85
N ARG A 58 5.91 -15.82 11.68
CA ARG A 58 5.76 -17.25 11.31
C ARG A 58 4.31 -17.71 11.20
N SER A 59 3.39 -16.94 11.75
CA SER A 59 1.96 -17.26 11.78
C SER A 59 1.05 -16.03 11.76
N TRP A 60 -0.24 -16.25 11.54
CA TRP A 60 -1.26 -15.20 11.69
C TRP A 60 -1.37 -14.69 13.14
N ASP A 61 -1.00 -15.50 14.13
CA ASP A 61 -0.97 -15.07 15.53
C ASP A 61 0.15 -14.03 15.73
N ASP A 62 1.33 -14.24 15.13
CA ASP A 62 2.42 -13.24 15.12
C ASP A 62 1.97 -11.96 14.41
N PHE A 63 1.26 -12.09 13.27
CA PHE A 63 0.70 -10.95 12.55
C PHE A 63 -0.28 -10.14 13.42
N HIS A 64 -1.10 -10.78 14.23
CA HIS A 64 -2.05 -10.10 15.12
C HIS A 64 -1.39 -9.34 16.27
N GLN A 65 -0.13 -9.65 16.62
CA GLN A 65 0.65 -8.89 17.59
C GLN A 65 1.28 -7.62 17.00
N LEU A 66 1.30 -7.47 15.68
CA LEU A 66 1.88 -6.29 15.04
C LEU A 66 1.09 -5.02 15.39
N PRO A 67 1.79 -3.92 15.70
CA PRO A 67 1.12 -2.69 16.10
C PRO A 67 0.46 -2.02 14.89
N LEU A 68 -0.79 -1.61 15.05
CA LEU A 68 -1.47 -0.74 14.08
C LEU A 68 -0.70 0.58 13.92
N THR A 69 -0.66 1.13 12.70
CA THR A 69 -0.03 2.42 12.41
C THR A 69 -1.05 3.55 12.44
N ARG A 70 -0.79 4.59 13.24
CA ARG A 70 -1.64 5.78 13.34
C ARG A 70 -1.06 6.92 12.50
N LYS A 71 -1.96 7.78 12.00
CA LYS A 71 -1.58 8.98 11.24
C LYS A 71 -0.66 9.90 12.03
N SER A 72 -0.91 10.09 13.34
CA SER A 72 -0.09 10.94 14.20
C SER A 72 1.37 10.49 14.25
N GLU A 73 1.61 9.17 14.28
CA GLU A 73 2.96 8.60 14.34
C GLU A 73 3.74 8.89 13.05
N LEU A 74 3.07 8.84 11.89
CA LEU A 74 3.68 9.24 10.61
C LEU A 74 3.97 10.74 10.56
N MET A 75 3.09 11.57 11.13
CA MET A 75 3.29 13.02 11.20
C MET A 75 4.46 13.39 12.13
N GLU A 76 4.55 12.75 13.30
CA GLU A 76 5.65 12.89 14.25
C GLU A 76 6.98 12.46 13.62
N ASP A 77 6.99 11.33 12.89
CA ASP A 77 8.17 10.86 12.16
C ASP A 77 8.62 11.85 11.07
N GLN A 78 7.70 12.45 10.30
CA GLN A 78 8.06 13.49 9.32
C GLN A 78 8.55 14.79 9.97
N ALA A 79 8.01 15.14 11.15
CA ALA A 79 8.47 16.30 11.90
C ALA A 79 9.89 16.08 12.47
N ALA A 80 10.19 14.88 12.96
CA ALA A 80 11.50 14.51 13.49
C ALA A 80 12.55 14.29 12.38
N HIS A 81 12.12 13.79 11.21
CA HIS A 81 12.99 13.45 10.08
C HIS A 81 12.50 14.10 8.78
N PRO A 82 12.58 15.43 8.66
CA PRO A 82 12.09 16.13 7.49
C PRO A 82 12.89 15.78 6.21
N PRO A 83 12.27 15.86 5.02
CA PRO A 83 10.89 16.28 4.78
C PRO A 83 9.87 15.13 4.68
N PHE A 84 10.32 13.86 4.62
CA PHE A 84 9.47 12.71 4.28
C PHE A 84 9.37 11.64 5.37
N GLY A 85 10.11 11.78 6.48
CA GLY A 85 10.15 10.78 7.53
C GLY A 85 11.12 9.63 7.21
N THR A 86 11.05 8.59 8.03
CA THR A 86 11.81 7.34 7.90
C THR A 86 10.98 6.19 7.35
N ASN A 87 9.69 6.41 7.08
CA ASN A 87 8.81 5.43 6.44
C ASN A 87 8.99 5.34 4.92
N LEU A 88 10.23 5.11 4.49
CA LEU A 88 10.62 4.89 3.09
C LEU A 88 11.45 3.61 2.99
N SER A 89 11.18 2.79 1.97
CA SER A 89 11.88 1.52 1.75
C SER A 89 12.94 1.60 0.63
N TYR A 90 13.04 2.73 -0.06
CA TYR A 90 13.92 2.92 -1.21
C TYR A 90 14.68 4.25 -1.09
N PRO A 91 15.81 4.42 -1.81
CA PRO A 91 16.42 5.73 -1.99
C PRO A 91 15.48 6.70 -2.72
N LEU A 92 15.65 8.01 -2.51
CA LEU A 92 14.73 9.03 -3.00
C LEU A 92 14.58 9.06 -4.54
N ASP A 93 15.61 8.65 -5.28
CA ASP A 93 15.63 8.61 -6.75
C ASP A 93 14.68 7.55 -7.36
N ARG A 94 14.19 6.59 -6.56
CA ARG A 94 13.18 5.61 -6.99
C ARG A 94 11.76 6.14 -6.96
N TYR A 95 11.51 7.24 -6.28
CA TYR A 95 10.18 7.81 -6.16
C TYR A 95 9.94 8.80 -7.30
N VAL A 96 8.81 8.64 -7.97
CA VAL A 96 8.49 9.37 -9.21
C VAL A 96 7.39 10.41 -9.02
N ARG A 97 6.66 10.34 -7.90
CA ARG A 97 5.52 11.21 -7.59
C ARG A 97 5.45 11.53 -6.10
N VAL A 98 4.94 12.71 -5.79
CA VAL A 98 4.66 13.18 -4.42
C VAL A 98 3.20 13.57 -4.29
N HIS A 99 2.57 13.11 -3.22
CA HIS A 99 1.23 13.49 -2.79
C HIS A 99 1.27 14.08 -1.39
N GLN A 100 0.20 14.77 -1.00
CA GLN A 100 0.01 15.22 0.35
C GLN A 100 -1.46 15.17 0.74
N THR A 101 -1.70 14.93 2.02
CA THR A 101 -3.05 15.08 2.60
C THR A 101 -3.48 16.55 2.57
N SER A 102 -4.79 16.82 2.60
CA SER A 102 -5.36 18.18 2.58
C SER A 102 -4.95 19.08 3.76
N GLY A 103 -4.30 18.55 4.80
CA GLY A 103 -3.75 19.36 5.90
C GLY A 103 -4.81 19.97 6.81
N THR A 104 -6.00 19.39 6.91
CA THR A 104 -7.11 19.92 7.75
C THR A 104 -6.75 20.11 9.23
N THR A 105 -5.69 19.46 9.70
CA THR A 105 -5.15 19.56 11.08
C THR A 105 -3.84 20.35 11.17
N GLY A 106 -3.50 21.17 10.17
CA GLY A 106 -2.32 22.04 10.13
C GLY A 106 -1.23 21.53 9.19
N THR A 107 -0.44 20.55 9.63
CA THR A 107 0.69 20.04 8.82
C THR A 107 0.23 18.88 7.91
N PRO A 108 0.31 19.02 6.58
CA PRO A 108 -0.06 17.94 5.68
C PRO A 108 1.03 16.85 5.69
N LEU A 109 0.59 15.60 5.78
CA LEU A 109 1.46 14.44 5.59
C LEU A 109 1.82 14.32 4.12
N ARG A 110 3.12 14.22 3.81
CA ARG A 110 3.63 13.98 2.45
C ARG A 110 3.78 12.49 2.18
N TRP A 111 3.57 12.07 0.95
CA TRP A 111 3.68 10.67 0.55
C TRP A 111 4.40 10.55 -0.79
N LEU A 112 5.25 9.54 -0.93
CA LEU A 112 6.03 9.31 -2.14
C LEU A 112 5.66 7.96 -2.75
N ASP A 113 5.48 7.95 -4.06
CA ASP A 113 5.15 6.74 -4.81
C ASP A 113 6.22 6.39 -5.83
N THR A 114 6.52 5.09 -5.91
CA THR A 114 7.35 4.53 -6.97
C THR A 114 6.53 4.30 -8.24
N GLN A 115 7.20 4.11 -9.38
CA GLN A 115 6.49 3.75 -10.62
C GLN A 115 5.73 2.43 -10.46
N ALA A 116 6.33 1.43 -9.77
CA ALA A 116 5.67 0.14 -9.50
C ALA A 116 4.41 0.28 -8.66
N SER A 117 4.39 1.21 -7.69
CA SER A 117 3.20 1.53 -6.89
C SER A 117 2.08 2.08 -7.76
N TRP A 118 2.41 2.95 -8.72
CA TRP A 118 1.45 3.53 -9.67
C TRP A 118 0.90 2.52 -10.66
N ASP A 119 1.74 1.63 -11.18
CA ASP A 119 1.29 0.55 -12.06
C ASP A 119 0.34 -0.39 -11.31
N TRP A 120 0.61 -0.66 -10.03
CA TRP A 120 -0.27 -1.43 -9.18
C TRP A 120 -1.60 -0.70 -8.91
N TRP A 121 -1.55 0.59 -8.59
CA TRP A 121 -2.74 1.41 -8.37
C TRP A 121 -3.65 1.46 -9.61
N ALA A 122 -3.08 1.60 -10.81
CA ALA A 122 -3.82 1.56 -12.08
C ALA A 122 -4.51 0.21 -12.31
N ARG A 123 -3.86 -0.91 -11.97
CA ARG A 123 -4.48 -2.24 -12.03
C ARG A 123 -5.64 -2.38 -11.04
N CYS A 124 -5.51 -1.87 -9.82
CA CYS A 124 -6.60 -1.87 -8.84
C CYS A 124 -7.81 -1.08 -9.34
N TRP A 125 -7.60 0.12 -9.88
CA TRP A 125 -8.69 0.90 -10.47
C TRP A 125 -9.31 0.24 -11.69
N THR A 126 -8.52 -0.48 -12.49
CA THR A 126 -9.08 -1.28 -13.59
C THR A 126 -10.08 -2.32 -13.07
N SER A 127 -9.78 -3.02 -11.97
CA SER A 127 -10.73 -3.94 -11.34
C SER A 127 -11.97 -3.23 -10.80
N VAL A 128 -11.81 -2.08 -10.12
CA VAL A 128 -12.94 -1.29 -9.59
C VAL A 128 -13.87 -0.80 -10.70
N LEU A 129 -13.31 -0.22 -11.77
CA LEU A 129 -14.10 0.30 -12.90
C LEU A 129 -14.81 -0.82 -13.65
N ARG A 130 -14.14 -1.96 -13.87
CA ARG A 130 -14.79 -3.16 -14.45
C ARG A 130 -15.93 -3.67 -13.56
N GLY A 131 -15.73 -3.70 -12.24
CA GLY A 131 -16.78 -4.06 -11.28
C GLY A 131 -17.98 -3.12 -11.32
N ALA A 132 -17.76 -1.84 -11.64
CA ALA A 132 -18.81 -0.85 -11.89
C ALA A 132 -19.43 -0.95 -13.30
N GLY A 133 -19.02 -1.92 -14.13
CA GLY A 133 -19.55 -2.16 -15.46
C GLY A 133 -18.90 -1.34 -16.57
N LEU A 134 -17.83 -0.59 -16.28
CA LEU A 134 -17.13 0.18 -17.31
C LEU A 134 -16.26 -0.74 -18.18
N GLY A 135 -16.21 -0.42 -19.46
CA GLY A 135 -15.45 -1.14 -20.48
C GLY A 135 -14.80 -0.23 -21.51
N PRO A 136 -14.16 -0.85 -22.53
CA PRO A 136 -13.56 -0.12 -23.63
C PRO A 136 -14.61 0.75 -24.35
N GLY A 137 -14.30 2.05 -24.53
CA GLY A 137 -15.17 3.01 -25.21
C GLY A 137 -15.99 3.91 -24.28
N ASP A 138 -16.08 3.56 -22.99
CA ASP A 138 -16.73 4.44 -22.01
C ASP A 138 -15.92 5.72 -21.79
N ARG A 139 -16.64 6.81 -21.55
CA ARG A 139 -16.05 8.13 -21.25
C ARG A 139 -16.24 8.42 -19.78
N VAL A 140 -15.14 8.64 -19.07
CA VAL A 140 -15.15 8.94 -17.63
C VAL A 140 -14.83 10.41 -17.42
N PHE A 141 -15.67 11.08 -16.63
CA PHE A 141 -15.41 12.43 -16.16
C PHE A 141 -14.93 12.39 -14.71
N PHE A 142 -13.83 13.06 -14.42
CA PHE A 142 -13.25 13.17 -13.08
C PHE A 142 -13.47 14.60 -12.56
N PRO A 143 -14.60 14.89 -11.88
CA PRO A 143 -14.93 16.23 -11.37
C PRO A 143 -14.18 16.56 -10.07
N PHE A 144 -12.88 16.28 -10.01
CA PHE A 144 -12.02 16.61 -8.89
C PHE A 144 -10.70 17.21 -9.37
N SER A 145 -10.03 17.91 -8.47
CA SER A 145 -8.77 18.59 -8.78
C SER A 145 -7.62 17.61 -8.94
N PHE A 146 -6.80 17.80 -9.97
CA PHE A 146 -5.52 17.10 -10.11
C PHE A 146 -4.41 17.95 -9.49
N GLY A 147 -3.95 17.58 -8.30
CA GLY A 147 -2.92 18.31 -7.56
C GLY A 147 -2.07 17.39 -6.69
N LEU A 148 -1.47 17.95 -5.62
CA LEU A 148 -0.77 17.12 -4.63
C LEU A 148 -1.74 16.25 -3.82
N PHE A 149 -3.02 16.62 -3.79
CA PHE A 149 -4.09 15.74 -3.33
C PHE A 149 -4.51 14.86 -4.53
N VAL A 150 -4.56 13.53 -4.34
CA VAL A 150 -4.91 12.54 -5.39
C VAL A 150 -6.23 12.90 -6.06
#